data_AF-A0A011V641-F1
#
_entry.id   AF-A0A011V641-F1
#
_cell.length_a   1.000
_cell.length_b   1.000
_cell.length_c   1.000
_cell.angle_alpha   90.00
_cell.angle_beta   90.00
_cell.angle_gamma   90.00
#
_symmetry.space_group_name_H-M   'P 1'
#
loop_
_entity.id
_entity.type
_entity.pdbx_description
1 polymer ?
#
loop_
_entity_poly.entity_id
_entity_poly.type
_entity_poly.pdbx_seq_one_letter_code
_entity_poly.pdbx_strand_id
1 'polypeptide(L)'
;MADEFFNGVYAVNMSLAEAIRRKILPLPVYVTSWYFFRGDIEQLEMKAEQSSNPRLKNALLGKIRKAKSMIAELDVGIEKIFEKHIRNKAGKFIVFCPNVEQLQRMVDECDLLFTKVNRNIHKYTVYAQNSASDKQFEDFRNDKSDSALKLLFCIDMLNEGVHFDDVDGVIMLRATQSANVFYQQLGRALACSDSKKKPLIFDIVNNYETGDTAQQYAGFMEIAHDEGEYDDEIEFELYDYVRDIREILNELNDTFANSWDFNFERIKEYAEKHNAFPDVNTSYEGVLIGRWATYQRTLNNQGKLSKERVKKLNNIGFPRDVNEAAWQAFYEELKSIIRSLGHFPKKSEFGDDKKNLYGWLTAQKFKHRTGELEEEKAEKLMAIGCKMTKGKKESWDENFERLSEFVEQHGRFPDNSDANTDPENKVIYVWANSQRTAKNRGQLSDERIAKLDSIGSPWDKHEAEWANAFEMLKSYFGERGSLTGSNEVVDGYKLGKWYQRQVDLYLSGNMQEHRVERFQKAGIPLENLR
;
A
#
# COMPACT_ATOMS: atom_id res chain seq x y z
N MET A 1 11.63 9.76 -13.27
CA MET A 1 12.31 10.34 -14.46
C MET A 1 11.66 9.96 -15.78
N ALA A 2 11.63 8.69 -16.21
CA ALA A 2 10.97 8.32 -17.48
C ALA A 2 9.45 8.56 -17.48
N ASP A 3 8.78 8.24 -16.38
CA ASP A 3 7.34 8.50 -16.23
C ASP A 3 7.02 10.01 -16.20
N GLU A 4 7.94 10.83 -15.68
CA GLU A 4 7.73 12.27 -15.50
C GLU A 4 8.07 13.09 -16.75
N PHE A 5 9.13 12.71 -17.47
CA PHE A 5 9.65 13.50 -18.60
C PHE A 5 9.42 12.85 -19.96
N PHE A 6 9.17 11.54 -20.01
CA PHE A 6 9.07 10.76 -21.25
C PHE A 6 7.77 9.95 -21.35
N ASN A 7 6.74 10.27 -20.54
CA ASN A 7 5.44 9.58 -20.52
C ASN A 7 5.55 8.05 -20.37
N GLY A 8 6.54 7.58 -19.61
CA GLY A 8 6.80 6.15 -19.41
C GLY A 8 7.46 5.45 -20.60
N VAL A 9 7.88 6.19 -21.63
CA VAL A 9 8.55 5.66 -22.82
C VAL A 9 10.06 5.64 -22.60
N TYR A 10 10.66 4.45 -22.66
CA TYR A 10 12.10 4.23 -22.61
C TYR A 10 12.60 3.73 -23.96
N ALA A 11 13.75 4.23 -24.42
CA ALA A 11 14.36 3.79 -25.68
C ALA A 11 14.93 2.37 -25.57
N VAL A 12 15.62 2.08 -24.46
CA VAL A 12 16.14 0.76 -24.10
C VAL A 12 16.10 0.65 -22.59
N ASN A 13 15.61 -0.48 -22.08
CA ASN A 13 15.72 -0.83 -20.66
C ASN A 13 16.75 -1.96 -20.54
N MET A 14 17.95 -1.65 -20.07
CA MET A 14 19.04 -2.61 -19.90
C MET A 14 19.34 -2.77 -18.41
N SER A 15 19.19 -3.99 -17.90
CA SER A 15 19.59 -4.31 -16.54
C SER A 15 21.11 -4.38 -16.43
N LEU A 16 21.63 -4.28 -15.21
CA LEU A 16 23.07 -4.45 -14.97
C LEU A 16 23.53 -5.86 -15.38
N ALA A 17 22.70 -6.87 -15.10
CA ALA A 17 22.94 -8.24 -15.51
C ALA A 17 23.13 -8.37 -17.03
N GLU A 18 22.24 -7.74 -17.80
CA GLU A 18 22.30 -7.74 -19.25
C GLU A 18 23.52 -6.96 -19.78
N ALA A 19 23.90 -5.85 -19.14
CA ALA A 19 25.08 -5.08 -19.51
C ALA A 19 26.39 -5.88 -19.33
N ILE A 20 26.49 -6.67 -18.25
CA ILE A 20 27.63 -7.56 -17.99
C ILE A 20 27.62 -8.73 -18.97
N ARG A 21 26.47 -9.36 -19.20
CA ARG A 21 26.32 -10.45 -20.17
C ARG A 21 26.77 -10.03 -21.58
N ARG A 22 26.40 -8.81 -22.00
CA ARG A 22 26.84 -8.22 -23.28
C ARG A 22 28.31 -7.77 -23.29
N LYS A 23 29.07 -7.99 -22.21
CA LYS A 23 30.46 -7.55 -22.01
C LYS A 23 30.65 -6.04 -22.17
N ILE A 24 29.57 -5.26 -21.98
CA ILE A 24 29.64 -3.79 -21.91
C ILE A 24 30.30 -3.41 -20.59
N LEU A 25 29.98 -4.15 -19.52
CA LEU A 25 30.53 -3.98 -18.19
C LEU A 25 31.32 -5.23 -17.75
N PRO A 26 32.38 -5.06 -16.94
CA PRO A 26 33.12 -6.19 -16.40
C PRO A 26 32.31 -6.99 -15.37
N LEU A 27 32.58 -8.29 -15.26
CA LEU A 27 32.04 -9.14 -14.20
C LEU A 27 32.81 -8.93 -12.89
N PRO A 28 32.18 -8.45 -11.80
CA PRO A 28 32.85 -8.26 -10.52
C PRO A 28 33.06 -9.59 -9.76
N VAL A 29 34.06 -9.61 -8.89
CA VAL A 29 34.18 -10.62 -7.81
C VAL A 29 33.48 -10.08 -6.57
N TYR A 30 32.53 -10.83 -6.03
CA TYR A 30 31.68 -10.39 -4.92
C TYR A 30 32.06 -11.09 -3.62
N VAL A 31 32.40 -10.31 -2.60
CA VAL A 31 32.82 -10.81 -1.28
C VAL A 31 31.88 -10.25 -0.23
N THR A 32 31.08 -11.10 0.40
CA THR A 32 30.19 -10.70 1.50
C THR A 32 30.79 -11.07 2.85
N SER A 33 30.72 -10.13 3.78
CA SER A 33 31.08 -10.32 5.18
C SER A 33 30.20 -9.43 6.07
N TRP A 34 30.22 -9.63 7.39
CA TRP A 34 29.40 -8.82 8.31
C TRP A 34 30.28 -8.26 9.44
N TYR A 35 30.56 -6.96 9.37
CA TYR A 35 31.51 -6.28 10.26
C TYR A 35 30.92 -5.85 11.60
N PHE A 36 29.60 -5.95 11.80
CA PHE A 36 28.91 -5.42 12.98
C PHE A 36 28.18 -6.48 13.82
N PHE A 37 28.85 -7.57 14.17
CA PHE A 37 28.24 -8.55 15.07
C PHE A 37 28.11 -8.11 16.52
N ARG A 38 29.01 -7.27 17.01
CA ARG A 38 29.10 -7.02 18.47
C ARG A 38 27.88 -6.29 19.00
N GLY A 39 27.41 -5.24 18.33
CA GLY A 39 26.27 -4.44 18.78
C GLY A 39 24.94 -5.20 18.76
N ASP A 40 24.62 -5.88 17.66
CA ASP A 40 23.34 -6.58 17.51
C ASP A 40 23.22 -7.78 18.46
N ILE A 41 24.33 -8.49 18.66
CA ILE A 41 24.37 -9.63 19.58
C ILE A 41 24.27 -9.18 21.03
N GLU A 42 24.92 -8.08 21.43
CA GLU A 42 24.78 -7.51 22.76
C GLU A 42 23.32 -7.10 23.01
N GLN A 43 22.65 -6.49 22.04
CA GLN A 43 21.23 -6.16 22.16
C GLN A 43 20.34 -7.42 22.27
N LEU A 44 20.59 -8.45 21.46
CA LEU A 44 19.85 -9.71 21.51
C LEU A 44 20.09 -10.46 22.83
N GLU A 45 21.29 -10.37 23.39
CA GLU A 45 21.64 -10.93 24.69
C GLU A 45 20.93 -10.21 25.82
N MET A 46 20.97 -8.87 25.86
CA MET A 46 20.20 -8.09 26.82
C MET A 46 18.70 -8.45 26.76
N LYS A 47 18.13 -8.58 25.55
CA LYS A 47 16.74 -8.98 25.34
C LYS A 47 16.46 -10.41 25.82
N ALA A 48 17.36 -11.36 25.56
CA ALA A 48 17.24 -12.74 26.03
C ALA A 48 17.31 -12.83 27.56
N GLU A 49 18.16 -12.02 28.20
CA GLU A 49 18.32 -11.98 29.65
C GLU A 49 17.09 -11.44 30.39
N GLN A 50 16.38 -10.49 29.77
CA GLN A 50 15.13 -9.90 30.27
C GLN A 50 13.90 -10.83 30.13
N SER A 51 14.02 -11.95 29.41
CA SER A 51 12.92 -12.91 29.26
C SER A 51 12.54 -13.55 30.60
N SER A 52 11.25 -13.46 30.95
CA SER A 52 10.67 -14.06 32.15
C SER A 52 10.41 -15.58 32.03
N ASN A 53 10.56 -16.15 30.83
CA ASN A 53 10.37 -17.57 30.57
C ASN A 53 11.73 -18.32 30.59
N PRO A 54 11.98 -19.19 31.59
CA PRO A 54 13.29 -19.84 31.76
C PRO A 54 13.69 -20.75 30.59
N ARG A 55 12.72 -21.44 29.97
CA ARG A 55 12.99 -22.35 28.83
C ARG A 55 13.36 -21.57 27.58
N LEU A 56 12.62 -20.50 27.31
CA LEU A 56 12.90 -19.60 26.19
C LEU A 56 14.23 -18.86 26.40
N LYS A 57 14.47 -18.33 27.61
CA LYS A 57 15.73 -17.69 27.98
C LYS A 57 16.92 -18.61 27.73
N ASN A 58 16.85 -19.86 28.18
CA ASN A 58 17.93 -20.84 27.97
C ASN A 58 18.14 -21.19 26.49
N ALA A 59 17.06 -21.32 25.72
CA ALA A 59 17.14 -21.57 24.28
C ALA A 59 17.79 -20.39 23.53
N LEU A 60 17.36 -19.16 23.82
CA LEU A 60 17.89 -17.93 23.23
C LEU A 60 19.36 -17.73 23.60
N LEU A 61 19.72 -17.81 24.89
CA LEU A 61 21.11 -17.68 25.34
C LEU A 61 22.02 -18.80 24.80
N GLY A 62 21.48 -19.99 24.56
CA GLY A 62 22.21 -21.09 23.92
C GLY A 62 22.53 -20.78 22.45
N LYS A 63 21.54 -20.30 21.69
CA LYS A 63 21.72 -19.88 20.29
C LYS A 63 22.63 -18.65 20.16
N ILE A 64 22.51 -17.67 21.06
CA ILE A 64 23.39 -16.50 21.13
C ILE A 64 24.84 -16.92 21.41
N ARG A 65 25.07 -17.84 22.35
CA ARG A 65 26.41 -18.39 22.61
C ARG A 65 26.97 -19.12 21.38
N LYS A 66 26.15 -19.87 20.66
CA LYS A 66 26.56 -20.52 19.41
C LYS A 66 26.96 -19.47 18.36
N ALA A 67 26.14 -18.43 18.15
CA ALA A 67 26.47 -17.32 17.25
C ALA A 67 27.79 -16.64 17.64
N LYS A 68 27.97 -16.30 18.93
CA LYS A 68 29.22 -15.72 19.46
C LYS A 68 30.44 -16.62 19.23
N SER A 69 30.30 -17.94 19.45
CA SER A 69 31.38 -18.90 19.19
C SER A 69 31.74 -18.94 17.71
N MET A 70 30.74 -18.98 16.82
CA MET A 70 30.97 -18.99 15.38
C MET A 70 31.59 -17.68 14.90
N ILE A 71 31.23 -16.55 15.49
CA ILE A 71 31.85 -15.24 15.21
C ILE A 71 33.29 -15.19 15.73
N ALA A 72 33.56 -15.77 16.89
CA ALA A 72 34.91 -15.89 17.43
C ALA A 72 35.77 -16.87 16.62
N GLU A 73 35.18 -17.93 16.06
CA GLU A 73 35.83 -18.84 15.11
C GLU A 73 36.04 -18.17 13.74
N LEU A 74 35.12 -17.30 13.34
CA LEU A 74 35.19 -16.41 12.18
C LEU A 74 35.98 -15.12 12.43
N ASP A 75 36.57 -14.94 13.63
CA ASP A 75 37.62 -13.95 13.95
C ASP A 75 38.95 -14.28 13.22
N VAL A 76 38.81 -14.92 12.06
CA VAL A 76 39.62 -14.76 10.86
C VAL A 76 39.23 -13.39 10.28
N GLY A 77 39.64 -12.33 10.99
CA GLY A 77 39.15 -10.97 10.80
C GLY A 77 39.19 -10.45 9.36
N ILE A 78 38.43 -9.38 9.12
CA ILE A 78 38.27 -8.75 7.81
C ILE A 78 39.62 -8.46 7.12
N GLU A 79 40.71 -8.29 7.87
CA GLU A 79 42.07 -8.15 7.34
C GLU A 79 42.54 -9.37 6.56
N LYS A 80 42.15 -10.59 6.93
CA LYS A 80 42.46 -11.83 6.20
C LYS A 80 41.58 -11.97 4.95
N ILE A 81 40.33 -11.48 5.01
CA ILE A 81 39.44 -11.41 3.84
C ILE A 81 40.04 -10.44 2.81
N PHE A 82 40.47 -9.25 3.25
CA PHE A 82 41.17 -8.29 2.40
C PHE A 82 42.48 -8.86 1.85
N GLU A 83 43.31 -9.50 2.68
CA GLU A 83 44.56 -10.16 2.25
C GLU A 83 44.33 -11.23 1.18
N LYS A 84 43.27 -12.03 1.32
CA LYS A 84 42.95 -13.11 0.37
C LYS A 84 42.48 -12.58 -0.98
N HIS A 85 41.65 -11.54 -0.97
CA HIS A 85 40.90 -11.11 -2.17
C HIS A 85 41.53 -9.90 -2.88
N ILE A 86 42.21 -9.00 -2.17
CA ILE A 86 42.91 -7.86 -2.78
C ILE A 86 44.26 -8.32 -3.33
N ARG A 87 44.26 -8.75 -4.61
CA ARG A 87 45.47 -9.20 -5.31
C ARG A 87 46.38 -8.05 -5.74
N ASN A 88 45.80 -6.91 -6.15
CA ASN A 88 46.56 -5.71 -6.48
C ASN A 88 46.92 -4.94 -5.20
N LYS A 89 48.16 -5.13 -4.72
CA LYS A 89 48.64 -4.48 -3.48
C LYS A 89 48.75 -2.96 -3.60
N ALA A 90 48.85 -2.42 -4.81
CA ALA A 90 48.82 -0.97 -5.07
C ALA A 90 47.46 -0.50 -5.58
N GLY A 91 46.41 -1.29 -5.32
CA GLY A 91 45.09 -1.05 -5.88
C GLY A 91 44.41 0.21 -5.36
N LYS A 92 43.33 0.59 -6.02
CA LYS A 92 42.57 1.80 -5.74
C LYS A 92 41.12 1.46 -5.40
N PHE A 93 40.71 1.75 -4.17
CA PHE A 93 39.38 1.40 -3.68
C PHE A 93 38.64 2.61 -3.12
N ILE A 94 37.31 2.58 -3.25
CA ILE A 94 36.40 3.53 -2.61
C ILE A 94 35.66 2.82 -1.49
N VAL A 95 35.65 3.42 -0.31
CA VAL A 95 35.02 2.91 0.90
C VAL A 95 33.80 3.75 1.23
N PHE A 96 32.61 3.16 1.19
CA PHE A 96 31.35 3.83 1.51
C PHE A 96 30.99 3.62 2.98
N CYS A 97 31.13 4.68 3.77
CA CYS A 97 30.85 4.71 5.20
C CYS A 97 29.42 5.24 5.48
N PRO A 98 28.79 4.84 6.60
CA PRO A 98 27.41 5.24 6.91
C PRO A 98 27.30 6.67 7.46
N ASN A 99 28.29 7.13 8.23
CA ASN A 99 28.30 8.45 8.85
C ASN A 99 29.75 8.89 9.17
N VAL A 100 29.92 10.13 9.62
CA VAL A 100 31.23 10.74 9.91
C VAL A 100 31.99 9.99 11.01
N GLU A 101 31.29 9.54 12.04
CA GLU A 101 31.90 8.80 13.16
C GLU A 101 32.52 7.48 12.68
N GLN A 102 31.77 6.69 11.91
CA GLN A 102 32.25 5.42 11.37
C GLN A 102 33.32 5.61 10.30
N LEU A 103 33.23 6.68 9.51
CA LEU A 103 34.28 7.06 8.56
C LEU A 103 35.59 7.32 9.31
N GLN A 104 35.57 8.14 10.37
CA GLN A 104 36.77 8.46 11.14
C GLN A 104 37.35 7.20 11.79
N ARG A 105 36.50 6.39 12.40
CA ARG A 105 36.89 5.11 12.98
C ARG A 105 37.60 4.21 11.96
N MET A 106 37.04 4.09 10.76
CA MET A 106 37.62 3.26 9.71
C MET A 106 38.97 3.81 9.21
N VAL A 107 39.13 5.14 9.14
CA VAL A 107 40.41 5.78 8.80
C VAL A 107 41.47 5.48 9.86
N ASP A 108 41.08 5.48 11.14
CA ASP A 108 41.96 5.19 12.27
C ASP A 108 42.37 3.70 12.31
N GLU A 109 41.41 2.79 12.08
CA GLU A 109 41.63 1.34 12.05
C GLU A 109 42.26 0.86 10.72
N CYS A 110 42.30 1.70 9.69
CA CYS A 110 42.72 1.37 8.33
C CYS A 110 44.08 0.66 8.26
N ASP A 111 45.08 1.12 9.01
CA ASP A 111 46.41 0.53 8.95
C ASP A 111 46.37 -0.91 9.44
N LEU A 112 45.65 -1.19 10.53
CA LEU A 112 45.50 -2.53 11.07
C LEU A 112 44.80 -3.46 10.07
N LEU A 113 43.73 -2.97 9.43
CA LEU A 113 42.88 -3.76 8.54
C LEU A 113 43.57 -4.11 7.21
N PHE A 114 44.41 -3.22 6.68
CA PHE A 114 45.06 -3.41 5.38
C PHE A 114 46.56 -3.71 5.46
N THR A 115 47.18 -3.75 6.65
CA THR A 115 48.64 -3.97 6.78
C THR A 115 49.13 -5.25 6.09
N LYS A 116 48.29 -6.30 6.07
CA LYS A 116 48.60 -7.58 5.43
C LYS A 116 48.50 -7.50 3.90
N VAL A 117 47.67 -6.60 3.38
CA VAL A 117 47.57 -6.31 1.94
C VAL A 117 48.77 -5.47 1.50
N ASN A 118 48.93 -4.29 2.10
CA ASN A 118 50.05 -3.38 1.84
C ASN A 118 50.31 -2.53 3.09
N ARG A 119 51.58 -2.38 3.46
CA ARG A 119 52.01 -1.53 4.58
C ARG A 119 52.05 -0.04 4.22
N ASN A 120 52.13 0.28 2.93
CA ASN A 120 52.07 1.65 2.43
C ASN A 120 50.64 1.95 1.95
N ILE A 121 49.91 2.78 2.72
CA ILE A 121 48.49 3.07 2.49
C ILE A 121 48.31 4.58 2.38
N HIS A 122 47.75 5.03 1.27
CA HIS A 122 47.31 6.40 1.06
C HIS A 122 45.82 6.50 1.39
N LYS A 123 45.47 7.41 2.29
CA LYS A 123 44.11 7.57 2.83
C LYS A 123 43.54 8.92 2.41
N TYR A 124 42.31 8.93 1.92
CA TYR A 124 41.60 10.12 1.47
C TYR A 124 40.18 10.12 2.04
N THR A 125 39.61 11.28 2.38
CA THR A 125 38.28 11.41 2.99
C THR A 125 37.44 12.48 2.31
N VAL A 126 36.23 12.12 1.89
CA VAL A 126 35.32 13.02 1.15
C VAL A 126 33.91 12.93 1.72
N TYR A 127 33.44 14.03 2.31
CA TYR A 127 32.07 14.17 2.84
C TYR A 127 31.67 15.64 2.92
N ALA A 128 30.37 15.93 2.89
CA ALA A 128 29.83 17.29 2.70
C ALA A 128 30.35 18.35 3.69
N GLN A 129 30.72 17.96 4.91
CA GLN A 129 31.18 18.86 5.97
C GLN A 129 32.71 18.98 6.04
N ASN A 130 33.45 18.36 5.11
CA ASN A 130 34.91 18.46 5.04
C ASN A 130 35.35 19.46 3.97
N SER A 131 35.92 20.58 4.41
CA SER A 131 36.45 21.65 3.53
C SER A 131 37.64 21.21 2.67
N ALA A 132 38.31 20.10 3.03
CA ALA A 132 39.39 19.52 2.25
C ALA A 132 38.90 18.53 1.18
N SER A 133 37.59 18.24 1.10
CA SER A 133 37.04 17.20 0.23
C SER A 133 37.46 17.35 -1.23
N ASP A 134 37.34 18.55 -1.80
CA ASP A 134 37.66 18.77 -3.23
C ASP A 134 39.13 18.48 -3.52
N LYS A 135 40.03 18.93 -2.64
CA LYS A 135 41.46 18.67 -2.77
C LYS A 135 41.77 17.18 -2.61
N GLN A 136 41.23 16.52 -1.58
CA GLN A 136 41.50 15.10 -1.34
C GLN A 136 40.91 14.20 -2.41
N PHE A 137 39.77 14.59 -2.99
CA PHE A 137 39.20 13.93 -4.15
C PHE A 137 40.12 14.01 -5.36
N GLU A 138 40.65 15.20 -5.67
CA GLU A 138 41.62 15.39 -6.76
C GLU A 138 42.95 14.68 -6.48
N ASP A 139 43.45 14.72 -5.24
CA ASP A 139 44.67 14.01 -4.85
C ASP A 139 44.50 12.50 -5.02
N PHE A 140 43.36 11.92 -4.61
CA PHE A 140 43.04 10.51 -4.85
C PHE A 140 42.94 10.22 -6.35
N ARG A 141 42.24 11.06 -7.12
CA ARG A 141 42.05 10.88 -8.56
C ARG A 141 43.39 10.82 -9.30
N ASN A 142 44.32 11.68 -8.91
CA ASN A 142 45.65 11.80 -9.52
C ASN A 142 46.71 10.87 -8.90
N ASP A 143 46.40 10.15 -7.83
CA ASP A 143 47.33 9.18 -7.25
C ASP A 143 47.48 7.94 -8.15
N LYS A 144 48.70 7.78 -8.68
CA LYS A 144 49.15 6.67 -9.53
C LYS A 144 50.34 5.91 -8.92
N SER A 145 50.51 5.96 -7.59
CA SER A 145 51.66 5.34 -6.92
C SER A 145 51.68 3.81 -7.03
N ASP A 146 52.59 3.20 -7.78
CA ASP A 146 52.64 1.73 -7.93
C ASP A 146 53.08 0.96 -6.65
N SER A 147 53.39 1.66 -5.56
CA SER A 147 53.83 1.05 -4.30
C SER A 147 52.81 1.16 -3.16
N ALA A 148 51.74 1.97 -3.31
CA ALA A 148 50.79 2.26 -2.26
C ALA A 148 49.38 1.76 -2.59
N LEU A 149 48.69 1.21 -1.59
CA LEU A 149 47.24 0.98 -1.64
C LEU A 149 46.52 2.32 -1.43
N LYS A 150 45.54 2.66 -2.25
CA LYS A 150 44.78 3.92 -2.13
C LYS A 150 43.36 3.64 -1.70
N LEU A 151 42.93 4.32 -0.64
CA LEU A 151 41.60 4.18 -0.07
C LEU A 151 40.93 5.55 0.03
N LEU A 152 39.80 5.71 -0.65
CA LEU A 152 38.95 6.89 -0.56
C LEU A 152 37.72 6.60 0.29
N PHE A 153 37.69 7.11 1.52
CA PHE A 153 36.54 6.99 2.42
C PHE A 153 35.53 8.10 2.15
N CYS A 154 34.27 7.73 1.94
CA CYS A 154 33.21 8.67 1.62
C CYS A 154 31.86 8.29 2.23
N ILE A 155 30.91 9.23 2.27
CA ILE A 155 29.54 8.99 2.75
C ILE A 155 28.57 9.09 1.56
N ASP A 156 28.20 10.30 1.15
CA ASP A 156 27.20 10.51 0.09
C ASP A 156 27.71 11.23 -1.17
N MET A 157 28.82 11.95 -1.06
CA MET A 157 29.31 12.85 -2.12
C MET A 157 29.65 12.13 -3.43
N LEU A 158 29.83 10.81 -3.43
CA LEU A 158 30.22 10.02 -4.60
C LEU A 158 29.09 9.15 -5.16
N ASN A 159 27.87 9.25 -4.63
CA ASN A 159 26.74 8.45 -5.12
C ASN A 159 26.33 8.86 -6.55
N GLU A 160 26.60 10.10 -7.00
CA GLU A 160 26.23 10.57 -8.35
C GLU A 160 27.37 11.38 -9.01
N GLY A 161 27.35 11.46 -10.35
CA GLY A 161 28.14 12.45 -11.11
C GLY A 161 29.66 12.22 -11.25
N VAL A 162 30.19 11.09 -10.78
CA VAL A 162 31.65 10.81 -10.81
C VAL A 162 31.95 9.45 -11.46
N HIS A 163 32.89 9.44 -12.41
CA HIS A 163 33.39 8.24 -13.08
C HIS A 163 34.90 8.08 -12.84
N PHE A 164 35.32 6.84 -12.56
CA PHE A 164 36.73 6.47 -12.38
C PHE A 164 37.07 5.30 -13.31
N ASP A 165 38.13 5.45 -14.10
CA ASP A 165 38.60 4.37 -14.99
C ASP A 165 39.58 3.42 -14.30
N ASP A 166 40.20 3.86 -13.21
CA ASP A 166 41.32 3.19 -12.53
C ASP A 166 40.98 2.64 -11.14
N VAL A 167 39.70 2.60 -10.76
CA VAL A 167 39.26 2.01 -9.48
C VAL A 167 39.16 0.49 -9.61
N ASP A 168 39.83 -0.23 -8.72
CA ASP A 168 39.89 -1.70 -8.70
C ASP A 168 38.73 -2.33 -7.94
N GLY A 169 38.03 -1.56 -7.11
CA GLY A 169 36.91 -2.09 -6.34
C GLY A 169 36.26 -1.07 -5.42
N VAL A 170 35.16 -1.50 -4.80
CA VAL A 170 34.46 -0.74 -3.76
C VAL A 170 34.27 -1.59 -2.51
N ILE A 171 34.27 -0.93 -1.35
CA ILE A 171 34.03 -1.51 -0.04
C ILE A 171 32.81 -0.82 0.55
N MET A 172 31.72 -1.55 0.73
CA MET A 172 30.45 -1.06 1.25
C MET A 172 30.35 -1.36 2.74
N LEU A 173 30.52 -0.31 3.57
CA LEU A 173 30.38 -0.37 5.04
C LEU A 173 29.04 0.21 5.53
N ARG A 174 28.09 0.47 4.62
CA ARG A 174 26.76 1.00 4.95
C ARG A 174 25.65 0.15 4.35
N ALA A 175 24.60 -0.10 5.14
CA ALA A 175 23.35 -0.62 4.61
C ALA A 175 22.73 0.42 3.67
N THR A 176 22.55 0.03 2.41
CA THR A 176 21.92 0.81 1.36
C THR A 176 20.42 0.59 1.44
N GLN A 177 19.69 1.69 1.67
CA GLN A 177 18.24 1.65 1.86
C GLN A 177 17.47 1.56 0.52
N SER A 178 18.15 1.67 -0.62
CA SER A 178 17.53 1.58 -1.95
C SER A 178 18.46 0.91 -2.97
N ALA A 179 17.87 0.17 -3.91
CA ALA A 179 18.59 -0.45 -5.02
C ALA A 179 19.31 0.56 -5.91
N ASN A 180 18.76 1.77 -6.07
CA ASN A 180 19.39 2.83 -6.87
C ASN A 180 20.74 3.26 -6.29
N VAL A 181 20.79 3.47 -4.97
CA VAL A 181 22.02 3.85 -4.28
C VAL A 181 23.04 2.70 -4.33
N PHE A 182 22.58 1.46 -4.19
CA PHE A 182 23.44 0.28 -4.35
C PHE A 182 24.11 0.25 -5.74
N TYR A 183 23.32 0.44 -6.82
CA TYR A 183 23.82 0.47 -8.19
C TYR A 183 24.76 1.62 -8.47
N GLN A 184 24.45 2.79 -7.95
CA GLN A 184 25.29 3.97 -8.05
C GLN A 184 26.69 3.74 -7.46
N GLN A 185 26.77 3.06 -6.31
CA GLN A 185 28.03 2.72 -5.66
C GLN A 185 28.79 1.64 -6.41
N LEU A 186 28.08 0.58 -6.83
CA LEU A 186 28.66 -0.50 -7.62
C LEU A 186 29.22 0.02 -8.96
N GLY A 187 28.50 0.92 -9.61
CA GLY A 187 28.90 1.58 -10.85
C GLY A 187 30.20 2.40 -10.76
N ARG A 188 30.73 2.66 -9.56
CA ARG A 188 32.05 3.29 -9.39
C ARG A 188 33.22 2.35 -9.68
N ALA A 189 33.02 1.03 -9.58
CA ALA A 189 34.02 0.03 -9.95
C ALA A 189 33.77 -0.58 -11.34
N LEU A 190 32.53 -0.54 -11.84
CA LEU A 190 32.15 -1.13 -13.12
C LEU A 190 32.35 -0.15 -14.30
N ALA A 191 33.58 0.32 -14.52
CA ALA A 191 33.88 1.19 -15.66
C ALA A 191 33.94 0.40 -16.98
N CYS A 192 33.48 1.01 -18.08
CA CYS A 192 33.47 0.42 -19.43
C CYS A 192 34.87 0.31 -20.09
N SER A 193 35.96 0.59 -19.37
CA SER A 193 37.29 0.76 -19.94
C SER A 193 38.01 -0.56 -20.24
N ASP A 194 37.69 -1.64 -19.52
CA ASP A 194 38.24 -2.98 -19.77
C ASP A 194 37.32 -4.10 -19.26
N SER A 195 36.63 -4.78 -20.17
CA SER A 195 35.76 -5.94 -19.85
C SER A 195 36.51 -7.12 -19.22
N LYS A 196 37.85 -7.18 -19.34
CA LYS A 196 38.69 -8.21 -18.69
C LYS A 196 39.03 -7.88 -17.25
N LYS A 197 38.81 -6.63 -16.81
CA LYS A 197 39.01 -6.25 -15.42
C LYS A 197 38.02 -7.03 -14.55
N LYS A 198 38.46 -7.53 -13.40
CA LYS A 198 37.61 -8.16 -12.39
C LYS A 198 37.51 -7.23 -11.17
N PRO A 199 36.62 -6.23 -11.16
CA PRO A 199 36.48 -5.33 -10.04
C PRO A 199 36.05 -6.09 -8.77
N LEU A 200 36.62 -5.72 -7.62
CA LEU A 200 36.36 -6.35 -6.34
C LEU A 200 35.28 -5.58 -5.57
N ILE A 201 34.22 -6.27 -5.18
CA ILE A 201 33.12 -5.69 -4.41
C ILE A 201 33.09 -6.35 -3.04
N PHE A 202 33.42 -5.58 -2.00
CA PHE A 202 33.28 -6.02 -0.63
C PHE A 202 31.99 -5.46 -0.04
N ASP A 203 31.00 -6.32 0.20
CA ASP A 203 29.77 -5.96 0.91
C ASP A 203 29.86 -6.44 2.35
N ILE A 204 30.20 -5.50 3.23
CA ILE A 204 30.62 -5.78 4.60
C ILE A 204 29.47 -5.53 5.61
N VAL A 205 28.34 -5.00 5.11
CA VAL A 205 27.09 -4.77 5.86
C VAL A 205 25.96 -5.68 5.40
N ASN A 206 26.22 -6.59 4.47
CA ASN A 206 25.24 -7.54 3.97
C ASN A 206 24.00 -6.86 3.38
N ASN A 207 24.20 -6.00 2.38
CA ASN A 207 23.11 -5.40 1.60
C ASN A 207 22.21 -6.43 0.92
N TYR A 208 22.62 -7.71 0.89
CA TYR A 208 21.87 -8.86 0.39
C TYR A 208 20.44 -9.01 0.93
N GLU A 209 20.10 -8.51 2.12
CA GLU A 209 18.78 -8.76 2.75
C GLU A 209 17.76 -7.60 2.65
N THR A 210 18.14 -6.43 2.12
CA THR A 210 17.22 -5.28 2.04
C THR A 210 16.32 -5.35 0.81
N GLY A 211 15.33 -6.26 0.81
CA GLY A 211 14.19 -6.28 -0.13
C GLY A 211 14.58 -6.11 -1.61
N ASP A 212 14.53 -4.87 -2.10
CA ASP A 212 14.87 -4.47 -3.46
C ASP A 212 16.29 -4.87 -3.91
N THR A 213 17.28 -4.94 -3.01
CA THR A 213 18.65 -5.35 -3.37
C THR A 213 18.75 -6.87 -3.60
N ALA A 214 17.97 -7.68 -2.86
CA ALA A 214 17.99 -9.14 -2.96
C ALA A 214 17.53 -9.65 -4.34
N GLN A 215 16.50 -9.02 -4.93
CA GLN A 215 16.07 -9.31 -6.30
C GLN A 215 17.15 -8.99 -7.34
N GLN A 216 17.94 -7.96 -7.11
CA GLN A 216 19.00 -7.54 -8.03
C GLN A 216 20.21 -8.49 -7.94
N TYR A 217 20.51 -9.02 -6.75
CA TYR A 217 21.46 -10.13 -6.57
C TYR A 217 21.02 -11.42 -7.25
N ALA A 218 19.73 -11.76 -7.19
CA ALA A 218 19.19 -12.90 -7.92
C ALA A 218 19.44 -12.75 -9.43
N GLY A 219 19.34 -11.53 -9.98
CA GLY A 219 19.70 -11.23 -11.36
C GLY A 219 21.17 -11.51 -11.71
N PHE A 220 22.12 -11.30 -10.79
CA PHE A 220 23.52 -11.71 -11.00
C PHE A 220 23.70 -13.23 -10.97
N MET A 221 22.98 -13.92 -10.08
CA MET A 221 23.02 -15.39 -9.96
C MET A 221 22.34 -16.08 -11.16
N GLU A 222 21.31 -15.46 -11.75
CA GLU A 222 20.68 -15.92 -12.98
C GLU A 222 21.64 -15.87 -14.18
N ILE A 223 22.53 -14.86 -14.26
CA ILE A 223 23.58 -14.82 -15.32
C ILE A 223 24.50 -16.05 -15.26
N ALA A 224 24.78 -16.55 -14.05
CA ALA A 224 25.66 -17.71 -13.85
C ALA A 224 24.98 -19.05 -14.19
N HIS A 225 23.66 -19.08 -14.32
CA HIS A 225 22.86 -20.29 -14.52
C HIS A 225 22.23 -20.43 -15.91
N ASP A 226 22.26 -19.39 -16.75
CA ASP A 226 21.58 -19.37 -18.04
C ASP A 226 22.53 -19.79 -19.19
N GLU A 227 22.44 -21.05 -19.61
CA GLU A 227 23.09 -21.59 -20.82
C GLU A 227 22.44 -20.98 -22.08
N GLY A 228 22.84 -19.77 -22.49
CA GLY A 228 22.19 -19.07 -23.60
C GLY A 228 23.14 -18.30 -24.54
N GLU A 229 23.15 -18.74 -25.81
CA GLU A 229 23.63 -18.12 -27.09
C GLU A 229 25.03 -17.47 -27.19
N TYR A 230 25.68 -17.13 -26.09
CA TYR A 230 27.06 -16.63 -26.04
C TYR A 230 27.96 -17.69 -25.39
N ASP A 231 28.85 -18.27 -26.18
CA ASP A 231 29.66 -19.49 -25.93
C ASP A 231 30.74 -19.38 -24.82
N ASP A 232 30.58 -18.46 -23.85
CA ASP A 232 31.52 -18.29 -22.74
C ASP A 232 30.80 -18.52 -21.40
N GLU A 233 31.16 -19.59 -20.68
CA GLU A 233 30.75 -19.81 -19.29
C GLU A 233 31.14 -18.60 -18.42
N ILE A 234 30.14 -17.87 -17.91
CA ILE A 234 30.35 -16.75 -16.98
C ILE A 234 30.40 -17.31 -15.55
N GLU A 235 31.60 -17.58 -15.04
CA GLU A 235 31.80 -18.05 -13.65
C GLU A 235 31.77 -16.86 -12.67
N PHE A 236 30.68 -16.74 -11.91
CA PHE A 236 30.52 -15.73 -10.86
C PHE A 236 31.14 -16.20 -9.53
N GLU A 237 32.14 -15.47 -9.03
CA GLU A 237 32.81 -15.77 -7.76
C GLU A 237 32.12 -15.04 -6.59
N LEU A 238 31.34 -15.77 -5.77
CA LEU A 238 30.72 -15.29 -4.53
C LEU A 238 31.35 -15.97 -3.30
N TYR A 239 31.90 -15.18 -2.39
CA TYR A 239 32.39 -15.66 -1.10
C TYR A 239 31.51 -15.18 0.04
N ASP A 240 30.75 -16.09 0.64
CA ASP A 240 29.77 -15.81 1.68
C ASP A 240 30.21 -16.34 3.04
N TYR A 241 30.99 -15.52 3.74
CA TYR A 241 31.60 -15.91 5.02
C TYR A 241 30.63 -15.93 6.21
N VAL A 242 29.36 -15.61 5.99
CA VAL A 242 28.41 -15.30 7.07
C VAL A 242 27.11 -16.10 7.02
N ARG A 243 26.97 -17.02 6.05
CA ARG A 243 25.78 -17.85 5.85
C ARG A 243 25.29 -18.54 7.12
N ASP A 244 26.17 -19.24 7.82
CA ASP A 244 25.76 -20.03 8.98
C ASP A 244 25.38 -19.15 10.18
N ILE A 245 25.98 -17.95 10.31
CA ILE A 245 25.57 -16.99 11.34
C ILE A 245 24.21 -16.37 11.00
N ARG A 246 23.95 -16.09 9.72
CA ARG A 246 22.64 -15.57 9.26
C ARG A 246 21.52 -16.54 9.57
N GLU A 247 21.71 -17.84 9.30
CA GLU A 247 20.71 -18.85 9.61
C GLU A 247 20.37 -18.86 11.12
N ILE A 248 21.37 -18.73 11.99
CA ILE A 248 21.17 -18.68 13.44
C ILE A 248 20.49 -17.38 13.89
N LEU A 249 20.84 -16.24 13.31
CA LEU A 249 20.23 -14.94 13.65
C LEU A 249 18.79 -14.83 13.16
N ASN A 250 18.49 -15.34 11.97
CA ASN A 250 17.13 -15.44 11.46
C ASN A 250 16.29 -16.38 12.33
N GLU A 251 16.81 -17.56 12.69
CA GLU A 251 16.15 -18.43 13.65
C GLU A 251 15.93 -17.76 15.01
N LEU A 252 16.87 -16.95 15.49
CA LEU A 252 16.75 -16.19 16.73
C LEU A 252 15.61 -15.15 16.62
N ASN A 253 15.63 -14.34 15.57
CA ASN A 253 14.61 -13.33 15.29
C ASN A 253 13.22 -13.96 15.14
N ASP A 254 13.11 -15.07 14.42
CA ASP A 254 11.87 -15.84 14.29
C ASP A 254 11.42 -16.39 15.66
N THR A 255 12.35 -16.85 16.49
CA THR A 255 12.04 -17.32 17.85
C THR A 255 11.54 -16.17 18.74
N PHE A 256 12.10 -14.96 18.60
CA PHE A 256 11.66 -13.76 19.30
C PHE A 256 10.28 -13.28 18.80
N ALA A 257 10.10 -13.15 17.49
CA ALA A 257 8.87 -12.69 16.86
C ALA A 257 7.70 -13.65 17.11
N ASN A 258 7.96 -14.94 17.28
CA ASN A 258 6.95 -15.95 17.64
C ASN A 258 6.73 -16.09 19.15
N SER A 259 7.48 -15.37 19.99
CA SER A 259 7.29 -15.39 21.45
C SER A 259 6.02 -14.63 21.85
N TRP A 260 5.21 -15.27 22.70
CA TRP A 260 3.99 -14.66 23.24
C TRP A 260 4.30 -13.43 24.09
N ASP A 261 5.34 -13.50 24.92
CA ASP A 261 5.72 -12.40 25.82
C ASP A 261 6.25 -11.19 25.04
N PHE A 262 6.97 -11.42 23.93
CA PHE A 262 7.47 -10.36 23.06
C PHE A 262 6.34 -9.55 22.41
N ASN A 263 5.38 -10.24 21.78
CA ASN A 263 4.22 -9.58 21.17
C ASN A 263 3.31 -8.92 22.23
N PHE A 264 3.22 -9.51 23.42
CA PHE A 264 2.47 -8.93 24.54
C PHE A 264 3.07 -7.59 24.98
N GLU A 265 4.39 -7.50 25.19
CA GLU A 265 5.04 -6.23 25.58
C GLU A 265 4.89 -5.17 24.48
N ARG A 266 5.02 -5.51 23.20
CA ARG A 266 4.79 -4.55 22.10
C ARG A 266 3.37 -3.98 22.10
N ILE A 267 2.37 -4.81 22.38
CA ILE A 267 0.97 -4.35 22.46
C ILE A 267 0.74 -3.50 23.69
N LYS A 268 1.38 -3.83 24.81
CA LYS A 268 1.33 -3.02 26.03
C LYS A 268 1.96 -1.65 25.81
N GLU A 269 3.17 -1.58 25.24
CA GLU A 269 3.85 -0.33 24.88
C GLU A 269 3.00 0.51 23.92
N TYR A 270 2.43 -0.12 22.88
CA TYR A 270 1.52 0.54 21.95
C TYR A 270 0.30 1.11 22.68
N ALA A 271 -0.34 0.32 23.55
CA ALA A 271 -1.52 0.74 24.30
C ALA A 271 -1.23 1.90 25.26
N GLU A 272 -0.09 1.88 25.94
CA GLU A 272 0.37 2.97 26.83
C GLU A 272 0.64 4.26 26.03
N LYS A 273 1.28 4.14 24.86
CA LYS A 273 1.67 5.29 24.02
C LYS A 273 0.49 5.93 23.28
N HIS A 274 -0.42 5.12 22.78
CA HIS A 274 -1.52 5.56 21.91
C HIS A 274 -2.87 5.65 22.63
N ASN A 275 -2.93 5.22 23.89
CA ASN A 275 -4.17 5.09 24.66
C ASN A 275 -5.26 4.29 23.91
N ALA A 276 -4.83 3.32 23.10
CA ALA A 276 -5.67 2.50 22.21
C ALA A 276 -4.97 1.17 21.87
N PHE A 277 -5.73 0.14 21.53
CA PHE A 277 -5.19 -1.16 21.08
C PHE A 277 -5.05 -1.22 19.56
N PRO A 278 -4.10 -2.02 19.02
CA PRO A 278 -3.86 -2.10 17.59
C PRO A 278 -5.06 -2.70 16.84
N ASP A 279 -5.33 -2.13 15.65
CA ASP A 279 -6.20 -2.73 14.64
C ASP A 279 -5.53 -3.93 13.96
N VAL A 280 -6.23 -4.62 13.05
CA VAL A 280 -5.73 -5.87 12.43
C VAL A 280 -4.45 -5.69 11.61
N ASN A 281 -4.22 -4.52 11.01
CA ASN A 281 -3.09 -4.26 10.11
C ASN A 281 -2.02 -3.37 10.75
N THR A 282 -2.16 -3.04 12.04
CA THR A 282 -1.21 -2.21 12.76
C THR A 282 0.14 -2.91 12.85
N SER A 283 1.17 -2.24 12.33
CA SER A 283 2.58 -2.55 12.56
C SER A 283 3.15 -1.58 13.58
N TYR A 284 3.97 -2.10 14.51
CA TYR A 284 4.65 -1.30 15.51
C TYR A 284 6.09 -1.80 15.64
N GLU A 285 7.06 -0.90 15.46
CA GLU A 285 8.50 -1.22 15.48
C GLU A 285 8.88 -2.39 14.55
N GLY A 286 8.31 -2.40 13.34
CA GLY A 286 8.59 -3.42 12.32
C GLY A 286 7.86 -4.75 12.52
N VAL A 287 7.03 -4.89 13.56
CA VAL A 287 6.29 -6.11 13.88
C VAL A 287 4.78 -5.91 13.65
N LEU A 288 4.15 -6.84 12.94
CA LEU A 288 2.71 -6.82 12.65
C LEU A 288 1.87 -7.26 13.87
N ILE A 289 1.84 -6.42 14.90
CA ILE A 289 1.19 -6.70 16.20
C ILE A 289 -0.34 -6.83 16.10
N GLY A 290 -0.95 -6.22 15.08
CA GLY A 290 -2.40 -6.24 14.86
C GLY A 290 -3.00 -7.63 14.63
N ARG A 291 -2.33 -8.45 13.81
CA ARG A 291 -2.75 -9.83 13.56
C ARG A 291 -2.57 -10.71 14.78
N TRP A 292 -1.47 -10.53 15.51
CA TRP A 292 -1.24 -11.26 16.75
C TRP A 292 -2.31 -10.92 17.80
N ALA A 293 -2.64 -9.63 17.97
CA ALA A 293 -3.71 -9.19 18.87
C ALA A 293 -5.05 -9.84 18.51
N THR A 294 -5.38 -9.88 17.22
CA THR A 294 -6.60 -10.54 16.72
C THR A 294 -6.60 -12.03 17.04
N TYR A 295 -5.47 -12.71 16.84
CA TYR A 295 -5.33 -14.13 17.15
C TYR A 295 -5.46 -14.41 18.66
N GLN A 296 -4.95 -13.53 19.54
CA GLN A 296 -5.15 -13.68 20.98
C GLN A 296 -6.63 -13.57 21.38
N ARG A 297 -7.40 -12.69 20.74
CA ARG A 297 -8.86 -12.59 20.97
C ARG A 297 -9.55 -13.91 20.59
N THR A 298 -9.21 -14.47 19.43
CA THR A 298 -9.72 -15.78 18.98
C THR A 298 -9.38 -16.89 19.97
N LEU A 299 -8.12 -16.98 20.42
CA LEU A 299 -7.71 -18.01 21.38
C LEU A 299 -8.35 -17.84 22.76
N ASN A 300 -8.59 -16.60 23.20
CA ASN A 300 -9.29 -16.31 24.45
C ASN A 300 -10.76 -16.77 24.37
N ASN A 301 -11.44 -16.45 23.26
CA ASN A 301 -12.84 -16.83 23.04
C ASN A 301 -13.02 -18.34 22.91
N GLN A 302 -12.01 -19.05 22.38
CA GLN A 302 -11.99 -20.51 22.32
C GLN A 302 -11.55 -21.17 23.65
N GLY A 303 -11.22 -20.40 24.68
CA GLY A 303 -10.70 -20.93 25.95
C GLY A 303 -9.33 -21.60 25.86
N LYS A 304 -8.57 -21.35 24.79
CA LYS A 304 -7.26 -21.97 24.50
C LYS A 304 -6.07 -21.21 25.08
N LEU A 305 -6.29 -20.02 25.64
CA LEU A 305 -5.25 -19.28 26.37
C LEU A 305 -5.06 -19.86 27.78
N SER A 306 -3.81 -19.94 28.23
CA SER A 306 -3.51 -20.29 29.61
C SER A 306 -4.04 -19.22 30.58
N LYS A 307 -4.38 -19.64 31.80
CA LYS A 307 -4.89 -18.73 32.86
C LYS A 307 -3.95 -17.54 33.12
N GLU A 308 -2.65 -17.76 33.03
CA GLU A 308 -1.63 -16.73 33.21
C GLU A 308 -1.64 -15.68 32.08
N ARG A 309 -1.79 -16.12 30.82
CA ARG A 309 -1.87 -15.22 29.65
C ARG A 309 -3.15 -14.39 29.66
N VAL A 310 -4.27 -15.01 30.05
CA VAL A 310 -5.53 -14.27 30.26
C VAL A 310 -5.37 -13.21 31.34
N LYS A 311 -4.71 -13.52 32.45
CA LYS A 311 -4.44 -12.54 33.52
C LYS A 311 -3.57 -11.38 33.01
N LYS A 312 -2.50 -11.65 32.26
CA LYS A 312 -1.64 -10.62 31.66
C LYS A 312 -2.40 -9.69 30.70
N LEU A 313 -3.23 -10.25 29.81
CA LEU A 313 -4.06 -9.46 28.88
C LEU A 313 -5.13 -8.63 29.61
N ASN A 314 -5.78 -9.19 30.62
CA ASN A 314 -6.78 -8.46 31.41
C ASN A 314 -6.15 -7.28 32.17
N ASN A 315 -4.92 -7.43 32.68
CA ASN A 315 -4.23 -6.38 33.43
C ASN A 315 -3.95 -5.12 32.61
N ILE A 316 -3.77 -5.25 31.30
CA ILE A 316 -3.56 -4.08 30.42
C ILE A 316 -4.88 -3.55 29.85
N GLY A 317 -6.03 -4.14 30.20
CA GLY A 317 -7.33 -3.75 29.66
C GLY A 317 -7.58 -4.25 28.23
N PHE A 318 -6.90 -5.32 27.79
CA PHE A 318 -7.01 -5.83 26.43
C PHE A 318 -8.45 -6.27 26.10
N PRO A 319 -9.11 -5.67 25.08
CA PRO A 319 -10.52 -5.90 24.81
C PRO A 319 -10.75 -7.33 24.30
N ARG A 320 -11.66 -8.05 24.96
CA ARG A 320 -12.13 -9.38 24.54
C ARG A 320 -12.83 -9.35 23.18
N ASP A 321 -13.64 -8.31 22.97
CA ASP A 321 -14.28 -8.03 21.69
C ASP A 321 -14.12 -6.54 21.37
N VAL A 322 -13.41 -6.26 20.27
CA VAL A 322 -13.15 -4.89 19.81
C VAL A 322 -14.44 -4.22 19.35
N ASN A 323 -15.39 -4.99 18.82
CA ASN A 323 -16.68 -4.46 18.38
C ASN A 323 -17.52 -4.04 19.58
N GLU A 324 -17.50 -4.81 20.67
CA GLU A 324 -18.21 -4.45 21.90
C GLU A 324 -17.58 -3.23 22.58
N ALA A 325 -16.24 -3.20 22.67
CA ALA A 325 -15.52 -2.06 23.25
C ALA A 325 -15.76 -0.76 22.45
N ALA A 326 -15.71 -0.84 21.11
CA ALA A 326 -16.01 0.29 20.24
C ALA A 326 -17.48 0.73 20.33
N TRP A 327 -18.41 -0.23 20.39
CA TRP A 327 -19.84 0.06 20.59
C TRP A 327 -20.07 0.79 21.91
N GLN A 328 -19.45 0.33 22.99
CA GLN A 328 -19.56 0.96 24.31
C GLN A 328 -18.93 2.35 24.33
N ALA A 329 -17.79 2.56 23.66
CA ALA A 329 -17.15 3.87 23.55
C ALA A 329 -18.07 4.90 22.85
N PHE A 330 -18.64 4.54 21.68
CA PHE A 330 -19.59 5.41 20.98
C PHE A 330 -20.87 5.65 21.80
N TYR A 331 -21.35 4.63 22.53
CA TYR A 331 -22.51 4.76 23.41
C TYR A 331 -22.24 5.76 24.56
N GLU A 332 -21.11 5.66 25.25
CA GLU A 332 -20.75 6.60 26.33
C GLU A 332 -20.49 8.02 25.80
N GLU A 333 -19.90 8.15 24.61
CA GLU A 333 -19.72 9.45 23.96
C GLU A 333 -21.06 10.11 23.61
N LEU A 334 -22.00 9.35 23.04
CA LEU A 334 -23.36 9.83 22.78
C LEU A 334 -24.07 10.24 24.08
N LYS A 335 -23.92 9.45 25.14
CA LYS A 335 -24.49 9.75 26.46
C LYS A 335 -23.91 11.02 27.07
N SER A 336 -22.62 11.29 26.86
CA SER A 336 -21.96 12.53 27.28
C SER A 336 -22.55 13.75 26.55
N ILE A 337 -22.75 13.65 25.24
CA ILE A 337 -23.38 14.71 24.43
C ILE A 337 -24.82 14.97 24.87
N ILE A 338 -25.59 13.91 25.13
CA ILE A 338 -26.97 14.04 25.63
C ILE A 338 -26.99 14.75 26.99
N ARG A 339 -26.06 14.42 27.89
CA ARG A 339 -25.92 15.11 29.17
C ARG A 339 -25.58 16.59 29.01
N SER A 340 -24.71 16.95 28.07
CA SER A 340 -24.34 18.35 27.83
C SER A 340 -25.46 19.16 27.18
N LEU A 341 -26.25 18.55 26.28
CA LEU A 341 -27.35 19.22 25.57
C LEU A 341 -28.67 19.22 26.35
N GLY A 342 -28.86 18.28 27.29
CA GLY A 342 -30.11 18.08 28.01
C GLY A 342 -31.24 17.45 27.18
N HIS A 343 -30.97 17.10 25.91
CA HIS A 343 -31.90 16.40 25.03
C HIS A 343 -31.15 15.50 24.04
N PHE A 344 -31.89 14.66 23.32
CA PHE A 344 -31.30 13.82 22.29
C PHE A 344 -30.82 14.67 21.09
N PRO A 345 -29.56 14.51 20.62
CA PRO A 345 -28.98 15.38 19.61
C PRO A 345 -29.59 15.20 18.21
N LYS A 346 -29.78 16.32 17.51
CA LYS A 346 -30.10 16.41 16.07
C LYS A 346 -28.82 16.33 15.24
N LYS A 347 -28.93 15.98 13.96
CA LYS A 347 -27.78 15.87 13.04
C LYS A 347 -26.89 17.11 13.02
N SER A 348 -27.48 18.30 13.04
CA SER A 348 -26.76 19.59 13.01
C SER A 348 -26.01 19.92 14.31
N GLU A 349 -26.31 19.21 15.40
CA GLU A 349 -25.70 19.41 16.72
C GLU A 349 -24.51 18.46 16.94
N PHE A 350 -24.27 17.54 16.00
CA PHE A 350 -22.99 16.84 15.90
C PHE A 350 -22.01 17.74 15.15
N GLY A 351 -20.92 18.14 15.80
CA GLY A 351 -19.82 18.86 15.17
C GLY A 351 -19.18 18.05 14.03
N ASP A 352 -18.42 18.73 13.16
CA ASP A 352 -17.75 18.08 12.02
C ASP A 352 -16.77 16.97 12.44
N ASP A 353 -16.21 17.09 13.64
CA ASP A 353 -15.35 16.11 14.31
C ASP A 353 -16.09 14.82 14.73
N LYS A 354 -17.42 14.85 14.78
CA LYS A 354 -18.28 13.77 15.31
C LYS A 354 -19.10 13.06 14.24
N LYS A 355 -18.75 13.21 12.95
CA LYS A 355 -19.42 12.54 11.81
C LYS A 355 -19.48 11.02 11.97
N ASN A 356 -18.42 10.41 12.49
CA ASN A 356 -18.35 8.97 12.70
C ASN A 356 -19.36 8.48 13.74
N LEU A 357 -19.57 9.23 14.83
CA LEU A 357 -20.56 8.90 15.86
C LEU A 357 -22.00 8.97 15.31
N TYR A 358 -22.31 9.98 14.49
CA TYR A 358 -23.62 10.08 13.84
C TYR A 358 -23.85 8.95 12.81
N GLY A 359 -22.82 8.61 12.04
CA GLY A 359 -22.84 7.46 11.13
C GLY A 359 -23.10 6.14 11.87
N TRP A 360 -22.40 5.91 12.98
CA TRP A 360 -22.61 4.76 13.86
C TRP A 360 -24.05 4.70 14.38
N LEU A 361 -24.61 5.81 14.91
CA LEU A 361 -25.98 5.87 15.41
C LEU A 361 -27.01 5.52 14.32
N THR A 362 -26.77 5.99 13.09
CA THR A 362 -27.62 5.69 11.94
C THR A 362 -27.57 4.21 11.59
N ALA A 363 -26.39 3.59 11.65
CA ALA A 363 -26.23 2.15 11.45
C ALA A 363 -26.95 1.33 12.54
N GLN A 364 -26.91 1.75 13.82
CA GLN A 364 -27.66 1.07 14.89
C GLN A 364 -29.18 1.12 14.65
N LYS A 365 -29.70 2.28 14.24
CA LYS A 365 -31.13 2.42 13.88
C LYS A 365 -31.52 1.55 12.69
N PHE A 366 -30.63 1.44 11.70
CA PHE A 366 -30.83 0.54 10.56
C PHE A 366 -30.90 -0.93 11.00
N LYS A 367 -29.93 -1.39 11.79
CA LYS A 367 -29.89 -2.76 12.31
C LYS A 367 -31.10 -3.10 13.18
N HIS A 368 -31.56 -2.16 14.01
CA HIS A 368 -32.80 -2.35 14.76
C HIS A 368 -34.02 -2.51 13.85
N ARG A 369 -34.09 -1.73 12.78
CA ARG A 369 -35.17 -1.83 11.79
C ARG A 369 -35.14 -3.14 11.01
N THR A 370 -33.96 -3.70 10.74
CA THR A 370 -33.81 -4.99 10.03
C THR A 370 -33.85 -6.21 10.94
N GLY A 371 -33.89 -6.02 12.27
CA GLY A 371 -33.88 -7.10 13.26
C GLY A 371 -32.50 -7.69 13.54
N GLU A 372 -31.43 -7.01 13.12
CA GLU A 372 -30.03 -7.44 13.28
C GLU A 372 -29.36 -6.85 14.55
N LEU A 373 -30.03 -5.94 15.26
CA LEU A 373 -29.52 -5.37 16.50
C LEU A 373 -29.92 -6.24 17.70
N GLU A 374 -28.95 -6.61 18.53
CA GLU A 374 -29.19 -7.28 19.81
C GLU A 374 -30.15 -6.47 20.70
N GLU A 375 -31.06 -7.16 21.38
CA GLU A 375 -32.13 -6.55 22.17
C GLU A 375 -31.59 -5.66 23.30
N GLU A 376 -30.55 -6.11 24.01
CA GLU A 376 -29.90 -5.33 25.08
C GLU A 376 -29.31 -3.99 24.57
N LYS A 377 -28.74 -3.98 23.36
CA LYS A 377 -28.20 -2.76 22.72
C LYS A 377 -29.31 -1.81 22.30
N ALA A 378 -30.43 -2.36 21.82
CA ALA A 378 -31.62 -1.56 21.52
C ALA A 378 -32.20 -0.91 22.79
N GLU A 379 -32.31 -1.67 23.89
CA GLU A 379 -32.76 -1.18 25.19
C GLU A 379 -31.86 -0.06 25.74
N LYS A 380 -30.53 -0.23 25.70
CA LYS A 380 -29.58 0.81 26.11
C LYS A 380 -29.76 2.11 25.31
N LEU A 381 -29.92 2.02 23.99
CA LEU A 381 -30.15 3.20 23.15
C LEU A 381 -31.50 3.86 23.42
N MET A 382 -32.56 3.06 23.62
CA MET A 382 -33.89 3.59 23.97
C MET A 382 -33.87 4.30 25.34
N ALA A 383 -33.13 3.77 26.32
CA ALA A 383 -33.01 4.34 27.66
C ALA A 383 -32.40 5.76 27.68
N ILE A 384 -31.55 6.09 26.71
CA ILE A 384 -30.97 7.43 26.55
C ILE A 384 -31.81 8.35 25.64
N GLY A 385 -33.04 7.95 25.29
CA GLY A 385 -33.97 8.75 24.51
C GLY A 385 -33.85 8.59 23.00
N CYS A 386 -33.12 7.57 22.50
CA CYS A 386 -33.07 7.27 21.08
C CYS A 386 -34.42 6.69 20.61
N LYS A 387 -35.08 7.38 19.68
CA LYS A 387 -36.28 6.85 19.03
C LYS A 387 -35.91 5.73 18.06
N MET A 388 -36.23 4.50 18.45
CA MET A 388 -36.03 3.29 17.64
C MET A 388 -37.38 2.89 17.02
N THR A 389 -37.54 3.06 15.70
CA THR A 389 -38.76 2.63 15.00
C THR A 389 -38.62 1.16 14.60
N LYS A 390 -39.63 0.34 14.92
CA LYS A 390 -39.81 -0.97 14.30
C LYS A 390 -40.35 -0.72 12.90
N GLY A 391 -39.58 -1.01 11.86
CA GLY A 391 -40.09 -0.88 10.49
C GLY A 391 -41.11 -1.98 10.24
N LYS A 392 -42.33 -1.62 9.82
CA LYS A 392 -43.13 -2.57 9.03
C LYS A 392 -42.27 -2.93 7.82
N LYS A 393 -41.96 -4.20 7.67
CA LYS A 393 -41.29 -4.73 6.49
C LYS A 393 -42.32 -4.72 5.36
N GLU A 394 -42.52 -3.57 4.71
CA GLU A 394 -43.35 -3.54 3.50
C GLU A 394 -42.72 -4.49 2.50
N SER A 395 -43.49 -5.49 2.08
CA SER A 395 -42.95 -6.56 1.24
C SER A 395 -42.68 -6.03 -0.17
N TRP A 396 -41.83 -6.72 -0.92
CA TRP A 396 -41.58 -6.34 -2.32
C TRP A 396 -42.88 -6.41 -3.13
N ASP A 397 -43.73 -7.41 -2.85
CA ASP A 397 -45.01 -7.62 -3.52
C ASP A 397 -46.04 -6.52 -3.18
N GLU A 398 -46.12 -6.07 -1.93
CA GLU A 398 -46.99 -4.95 -1.54
C GLU A 398 -46.63 -3.64 -2.27
N ASN A 399 -45.34 -3.37 -2.46
CA ASN A 399 -44.91 -2.20 -3.21
C ASN A 399 -45.13 -2.35 -4.72
N PHE A 400 -45.03 -3.58 -5.23
CA PHE A 400 -45.35 -3.90 -6.62
C PHE A 400 -46.83 -3.69 -6.92
N GLU A 401 -47.73 -4.16 -6.04
CA GLU A 401 -49.18 -3.95 -6.17
C GLU A 401 -49.52 -2.46 -6.24
N ARG A 402 -49.00 -1.65 -5.31
CA ARG A 402 -49.21 -0.19 -5.31
C ARG A 402 -48.71 0.48 -6.61
N LEU A 403 -47.55 0.03 -7.13
CA LEU A 403 -47.03 0.54 -8.39
C LEU A 403 -47.90 0.10 -9.57
N SER A 404 -48.39 -1.14 -9.57
CA SER A 404 -49.29 -1.67 -10.60
C SER A 404 -50.60 -0.89 -10.64
N GLU A 405 -51.21 -0.63 -9.48
CA GLU A 405 -52.44 0.18 -9.37
C GLU A 405 -52.23 1.61 -9.89
N PHE A 406 -51.10 2.24 -9.56
CA PHE A 406 -50.77 3.56 -10.08
C PHE A 406 -50.66 3.56 -11.60
N VAL A 407 -49.93 2.60 -12.17
CA VAL A 407 -49.75 2.49 -13.63
C VAL A 407 -51.06 2.20 -14.33
N GLU A 408 -51.94 1.38 -13.75
CA GLU A 408 -53.27 1.11 -14.28
C GLU A 408 -54.16 2.35 -14.28
N GLN A 409 -54.14 3.14 -13.20
CA GLN A 409 -54.97 4.34 -13.07
C GLN A 409 -54.49 5.50 -13.95
N HIS A 410 -53.17 5.68 -14.08
CA HIS A 410 -52.59 6.85 -14.74
C HIS A 410 -52.05 6.57 -16.15
N GLY A 411 -51.97 5.29 -16.54
CA GLY A 411 -51.37 4.87 -17.82
C GLY A 411 -49.86 5.16 -17.94
N ARG A 412 -49.21 5.55 -16.84
CA ARG A 412 -47.79 5.91 -16.78
C ARG A 412 -47.19 5.58 -15.42
N PHE A 413 -45.87 5.48 -15.36
CA PHE A 413 -45.14 5.39 -14.09
C PHE A 413 -45.12 6.73 -13.35
N PRO A 414 -44.99 6.71 -12.01
CA PRO A 414 -44.92 7.94 -11.23
C PRO A 414 -43.63 8.70 -11.56
N ASP A 415 -43.75 10.03 -11.62
CA ASP A 415 -42.66 10.95 -11.88
C ASP A 415 -42.36 11.87 -10.68
N ASN A 416 -41.47 12.83 -10.88
CA ASN A 416 -41.05 13.73 -9.81
C ASN A 416 -42.17 14.70 -9.39
N SER A 417 -43.12 15.01 -10.27
CA SER A 417 -44.27 15.85 -9.92
C SER A 417 -45.20 15.13 -8.95
N ASP A 418 -45.52 13.86 -9.22
CA ASP A 418 -46.37 13.03 -8.35
C ASP A 418 -45.75 12.88 -6.95
N ALA A 419 -44.42 12.69 -6.90
CA ALA A 419 -43.66 12.56 -5.66
C ALA A 419 -43.62 13.84 -4.81
N ASN A 420 -43.88 15.00 -5.42
CA ASN A 420 -43.90 16.29 -4.73
C ASN A 420 -45.32 16.69 -4.28
N THR A 421 -46.36 16.12 -4.90
CA THR A 421 -47.76 16.44 -4.59
C THR A 421 -48.39 15.51 -3.56
N ASP A 422 -47.96 14.25 -3.50
CA ASP A 422 -48.54 13.24 -2.59
C ASP A 422 -47.45 12.40 -1.88
N PRO A 423 -47.44 12.35 -0.53
CA PRO A 423 -46.55 11.48 0.23
C PRO A 423 -46.62 9.99 -0.15
N GLU A 424 -47.77 9.46 -0.56
CA GLU A 424 -47.91 8.05 -0.98
C GLU A 424 -47.25 7.83 -2.35
N ASN A 425 -47.49 8.72 -3.32
CA ASN A 425 -46.83 8.65 -4.63
C ASN A 425 -45.30 8.83 -4.52
N LYS A 426 -44.82 9.58 -3.52
CA LYS A 426 -43.39 9.69 -3.23
C LYS A 426 -42.77 8.34 -2.85
N VAL A 427 -43.47 7.52 -2.06
CA VAL A 427 -42.98 6.19 -1.67
C VAL A 427 -42.88 5.30 -2.90
N ILE A 428 -43.91 5.26 -3.74
CA ILE A 428 -43.94 4.45 -4.98
C ILE A 428 -42.86 4.92 -5.96
N TYR A 429 -42.69 6.23 -6.14
CA TYR A 429 -41.63 6.81 -6.98
C TYR A 429 -40.23 6.43 -6.53
N VAL A 430 -39.92 6.55 -5.24
CA VAL A 430 -38.62 6.18 -4.68
C VAL A 430 -38.38 4.69 -4.82
N TRP A 431 -39.40 3.87 -4.55
CA TRP A 431 -39.29 2.42 -4.66
C TRP A 431 -39.06 1.98 -6.12
N ALA A 432 -39.81 2.50 -7.09
CA ALA A 432 -39.61 2.20 -8.51
C ALA A 432 -38.18 2.53 -8.98
N ASN A 433 -37.61 3.66 -8.55
CA ASN A 433 -36.23 4.02 -8.85
C ASN A 433 -35.20 3.08 -8.22
N SER A 434 -35.48 2.59 -7.01
CA SER A 434 -34.62 1.61 -6.35
C SER A 434 -34.59 0.27 -7.11
N GLN A 435 -35.71 -0.14 -7.73
CA GLN A 435 -35.75 -1.37 -8.54
C GLN A 435 -34.92 -1.24 -9.82
N ARG A 436 -34.95 -0.07 -10.49
CA ARG A 436 -34.08 0.23 -11.64
C ARG A 436 -32.59 0.11 -11.27
N THR A 437 -32.23 0.70 -10.14
CA THR A 437 -30.84 0.64 -9.62
C THR A 437 -30.44 -0.80 -9.29
N ALA A 438 -31.34 -1.58 -8.69
CA ALA A 438 -31.10 -2.99 -8.38
C ALA A 438 -30.89 -3.82 -9.65
N LYS A 439 -31.68 -3.62 -10.71
CA LYS A 439 -31.49 -4.30 -12.01
C LYS A 439 -30.13 -3.96 -12.62
N ASN A 440 -29.74 -2.69 -12.66
CA ASN A 440 -28.44 -2.27 -13.22
C ASN A 440 -27.24 -2.85 -12.45
N ARG A 441 -27.43 -3.20 -11.17
CA ARG A 441 -26.41 -3.85 -10.33
C ARG A 441 -26.47 -5.37 -10.36
N GLY A 442 -27.38 -5.98 -11.14
CA GLY A 442 -27.60 -7.44 -11.15
C GLY A 442 -28.16 -7.99 -9.84
N GLN A 443 -28.85 -7.16 -9.05
CA GLN A 443 -29.36 -7.51 -7.71
C GLN A 443 -30.86 -7.84 -7.70
N LEU A 444 -31.50 -7.84 -8.88
CA LEU A 444 -32.93 -8.14 -9.04
C LEU A 444 -33.11 -9.52 -9.66
N SER A 445 -33.96 -10.36 -9.07
CA SER A 445 -34.23 -11.71 -9.60
C SER A 445 -35.03 -11.66 -10.91
N ASP A 446 -34.89 -12.69 -11.73
CA ASP A 446 -35.60 -12.81 -13.01
C ASP A 446 -37.13 -12.74 -12.85
N GLU A 447 -37.67 -13.34 -11.77
CA GLU A 447 -39.09 -13.26 -11.44
C GLU A 447 -39.57 -11.83 -11.19
N ARG A 448 -38.76 -11.02 -10.49
CA ARG A 448 -39.07 -9.61 -10.20
C ARG A 448 -38.93 -8.73 -11.43
N ILE A 449 -37.96 -9.04 -12.28
CA ILE A 449 -37.82 -8.40 -13.60
C ILE A 449 -39.06 -8.68 -14.43
N ALA A 450 -39.50 -9.95 -14.53
CA ALA A 450 -40.71 -10.33 -15.27
C ALA A 450 -41.98 -9.65 -14.75
N LYS A 451 -42.15 -9.54 -13.42
CA LYS A 451 -43.27 -8.80 -12.82
C LYS A 451 -43.26 -7.32 -13.21
N LEU A 452 -42.10 -6.65 -13.11
CA LEU A 452 -41.97 -5.24 -13.50
C LEU A 452 -42.10 -5.03 -15.02
N ASP A 453 -41.65 -5.99 -15.83
CA ASP A 453 -41.85 -5.97 -17.28
C ASP A 453 -43.34 -6.08 -17.64
N SER A 454 -44.13 -6.86 -16.87
CA SER A 454 -45.57 -7.04 -17.12
C SER A 454 -46.40 -5.75 -17.00
N ILE A 455 -45.93 -4.79 -16.18
CA ILE A 455 -46.53 -3.46 -16.05
C ILE A 455 -45.82 -2.39 -16.89
N GLY A 456 -44.90 -2.80 -17.78
CA GLY A 456 -44.22 -1.89 -18.71
C GLY A 456 -43.12 -1.03 -18.07
N SER A 457 -42.40 -1.55 -17.05
CA SER A 457 -41.36 -0.80 -16.34
C SER A 457 -40.30 -0.23 -17.28
N PRO A 458 -40.13 1.11 -17.34
CA PRO A 458 -39.07 1.70 -18.11
C PRO A 458 -37.78 1.57 -17.30
N TRP A 459 -36.96 0.58 -17.67
CA TRP A 459 -35.64 0.35 -17.07
C TRP A 459 -34.67 1.48 -17.37
N ASP A 460 -34.79 2.05 -18.58
CA ASP A 460 -34.13 3.30 -18.94
C ASP A 460 -35.13 4.46 -18.85
N LYS A 461 -35.01 5.24 -17.78
CA LYS A 461 -35.85 6.42 -17.53
C LYS A 461 -35.67 7.47 -18.62
N HIS A 462 -34.46 7.67 -19.12
CA HIS A 462 -34.18 8.69 -20.13
C HIS A 462 -34.78 8.30 -21.48
N GLU A 463 -34.72 7.01 -21.82
CA GLU A 463 -35.35 6.50 -23.04
C GLU A 463 -36.88 6.56 -22.95
N ALA A 464 -37.47 6.25 -21.80
CA ALA A 464 -38.92 6.33 -21.63
C ALA A 464 -39.45 7.77 -21.59
N GLU A 465 -38.77 8.68 -20.90
CA GLU A 465 -39.09 10.12 -20.94
C GLU A 465 -38.99 10.66 -22.38
N TRP A 466 -37.97 10.20 -23.13
CA TRP A 466 -37.80 10.56 -24.52
C TRP A 466 -38.93 10.00 -25.40
N ALA A 467 -39.30 8.73 -25.22
CA ALA A 467 -40.38 8.09 -25.98
C ALA A 467 -41.74 8.74 -25.71
N ASN A 468 -42.04 9.08 -24.45
CA ASN A 468 -43.25 9.81 -24.08
C ASN A 468 -43.30 11.19 -24.73
N ALA A 469 -42.22 11.97 -24.64
CA ALA A 469 -42.14 13.27 -25.28
C ALA A 469 -42.25 13.17 -26.83
N PHE A 470 -41.71 12.10 -27.43
CA PHE A 470 -41.86 11.82 -28.85
C PHE A 470 -43.30 11.49 -29.25
N GLU A 471 -44.02 10.66 -28.50
CA GLU A 471 -45.43 10.35 -28.79
C GLU A 471 -46.34 11.56 -28.57
N MET A 472 -46.07 12.40 -27.55
CA MET A 472 -46.73 13.70 -27.41
C MET A 472 -46.50 14.58 -28.63
N LEU A 473 -45.25 14.65 -29.10
CA LEU A 473 -44.89 15.41 -30.30
C LEU A 473 -45.58 14.90 -31.56
N LYS A 474 -45.60 13.58 -31.74
CA LYS A 474 -46.25 12.92 -32.88
C LYS A 474 -47.75 13.14 -32.89
N SER A 475 -48.40 13.04 -31.74
CA SER A 475 -49.84 13.32 -31.60
C SER A 475 -50.13 14.79 -31.93
N TYR A 476 -49.37 15.71 -31.32
CA TYR A 476 -49.51 17.15 -31.57
C TYR A 476 -49.28 17.53 -33.05
N PHE A 477 -48.24 16.97 -33.66
CA PHE A 477 -47.91 17.21 -35.07
C PHE A 477 -48.95 16.60 -36.01
N GLY A 478 -49.47 15.42 -35.70
CA GLY A 478 -50.54 14.78 -36.48
C GLY A 478 -51.85 15.58 -36.47
N GLU A 479 -52.18 16.25 -35.37
CA GLU A 479 -53.40 17.07 -35.25
C GLU A 479 -53.28 18.44 -35.90
N ARG A 480 -52.10 19.09 -35.82
CA ARG A 480 -51.93 20.50 -36.22
C ARG A 480 -51.08 20.73 -37.46
N GLY A 481 -50.33 19.72 -37.91
CA GLY A 481 -49.48 19.77 -39.11
C GLY A 481 -48.22 20.64 -39.00
N SER A 482 -47.98 21.32 -37.86
CA SER A 482 -46.78 22.13 -37.63
C SER A 482 -46.50 22.37 -36.14
N LEU A 483 -45.24 22.57 -35.77
CA LEU A 483 -44.79 23.00 -34.45
C LEU A 483 -44.51 24.50 -34.45
N THR A 484 -45.49 25.27 -33.98
CA THR A 484 -45.46 26.73 -33.95
C THR A 484 -44.71 27.28 -32.72
N GLY A 485 -43.41 26.97 -32.60
CA GLY A 485 -42.48 27.73 -31.74
C GLY A 485 -41.84 26.98 -30.56
N SER A 486 -40.64 27.44 -30.17
CA SER A 486 -39.78 26.83 -29.14
C SER A 486 -40.33 26.90 -27.70
N ASN A 487 -41.40 27.65 -27.45
CA ASN A 487 -42.01 27.80 -26.12
C ASN A 487 -43.35 27.06 -25.97
N GLU A 488 -43.76 26.25 -26.96
CA GLU A 488 -45.01 25.50 -26.88
C GLU A 488 -45.02 24.53 -25.68
N VAL A 489 -46.12 24.58 -24.91
CA VAL A 489 -46.35 23.73 -23.73
C VAL A 489 -47.60 22.88 -23.98
N VAL A 490 -47.45 21.56 -23.92
CA VAL A 490 -48.53 20.59 -24.08
C VAL A 490 -48.62 19.78 -22.80
N ASP A 491 -49.79 19.77 -22.15
CA ASP A 491 -50.03 19.09 -20.87
C ASP A 491 -48.99 19.39 -19.77
N GLY A 492 -48.57 20.66 -19.68
CA GLY A 492 -47.55 21.12 -18.73
C GLY A 492 -46.10 20.80 -19.13
N TYR A 493 -45.89 20.04 -20.22
CA TYR A 493 -44.57 19.71 -20.75
C TYR A 493 -44.11 20.73 -21.80
N LYS A 494 -42.88 21.26 -21.68
CA LYS A 494 -42.29 22.25 -22.62
C LYS A 494 -41.82 21.59 -23.92
N LEU A 495 -42.79 21.06 -24.67
CA LEU A 495 -42.59 20.22 -25.84
C LEU A 495 -41.80 20.93 -26.94
N GLY A 496 -42.03 22.24 -27.15
CA GLY A 496 -41.28 23.04 -28.12
C GLY A 496 -39.78 23.13 -27.80
N LYS A 497 -39.41 23.29 -26.52
CA LYS A 497 -38.00 23.30 -26.08
C LYS A 497 -37.35 21.92 -26.21
N TRP A 498 -38.10 20.88 -25.88
CA TRP A 498 -37.62 19.51 -25.99
C TRP A 498 -37.33 19.13 -27.44
N TYR A 499 -38.23 19.48 -28.36
CA TYR A 499 -38.07 19.21 -29.78
C TYR A 499 -36.92 20.02 -30.41
N GLN A 500 -36.77 21.31 -30.06
CA GLN A 500 -35.60 22.10 -30.50
C GLN A 500 -34.28 21.43 -30.08
N ARG A 501 -34.21 20.90 -28.86
CA ARG A 501 -33.04 20.15 -28.39
C ARG A 501 -32.79 18.88 -29.21
N GLN A 502 -33.83 18.23 -29.74
CA GLN A 502 -33.65 17.10 -30.66
C GLN A 502 -33.08 17.57 -32.00
N VAL A 503 -33.58 18.68 -32.54
CA VAL A 503 -33.03 19.30 -33.76
C VAL A 503 -31.53 19.64 -33.58
N ASP A 504 -31.16 20.25 -32.44
CA ASP A 504 -29.75 20.59 -32.14
C ASP A 504 -28.86 19.33 -32.04
N LEU A 505 -29.37 18.24 -31.46
CA LEU A 505 -28.67 16.95 -31.38
C LEU A 505 -28.48 16.33 -32.76
N TYR A 506 -29.47 16.44 -33.65
CA TYR A 506 -29.38 15.95 -35.02
C TYR A 506 -28.36 16.76 -35.83
N LEU A 507 -28.43 18.09 -35.78
CA LEU A 507 -27.52 18.99 -36.49
C LEU A 507 -26.06 18.88 -36.01
N SER A 508 -25.84 18.57 -34.73
CA SER A 508 -24.51 18.34 -34.19
C SER A 508 -23.98 16.92 -34.41
N GLY A 509 -24.74 16.04 -35.07
CA GLY A 509 -24.36 14.64 -35.33
C GLY A 509 -24.37 13.74 -34.08
N ASN A 510 -24.97 14.19 -32.98
CA ASN A 510 -24.97 13.47 -31.69
C ASN A 510 -26.28 12.74 -31.40
N MET A 511 -27.24 12.74 -32.33
CA MET A 511 -28.48 11.98 -32.19
C MET A 511 -28.24 10.50 -32.50
N GLN A 512 -28.76 9.62 -31.65
CA GLN A 512 -28.71 8.17 -31.86
C GLN A 512 -29.53 7.78 -33.10
N GLU A 513 -28.99 6.87 -33.92
CA GLU A 513 -29.56 6.47 -35.22
C GLU A 513 -31.03 6.02 -35.14
N HIS A 514 -31.37 5.19 -34.15
CA HIS A 514 -32.75 4.73 -33.96
C HIS A 514 -33.76 5.86 -33.65
N ARG A 515 -33.30 6.98 -33.08
CA ARG A 515 -34.13 8.16 -32.82
C ARG A 515 -34.36 8.96 -34.10
N VAL A 516 -33.33 9.07 -34.95
CA VAL A 516 -33.44 9.66 -36.29
C VAL A 516 -34.49 8.90 -37.11
N GLU A 517 -34.42 7.57 -37.13
CA GLU A 517 -35.41 6.74 -37.83
C GLU A 517 -36.83 6.96 -37.34
N ARG A 518 -37.04 7.15 -36.02
CA ARG A 518 -38.38 7.41 -35.46
C ARG A 518 -38.95 8.72 -35.98
N PHE A 519 -38.16 9.79 -35.98
CA PHE A 519 -38.58 11.08 -36.54
C PHE A 519 -38.89 10.99 -38.04
N GLN A 520 -38.04 10.30 -38.81
CA GLN A 520 -38.26 10.08 -40.24
C GLN A 520 -39.55 9.28 -40.51
N LYS A 521 -39.78 8.19 -39.77
CA LYS A 521 -41.01 7.37 -39.90
C LYS A 521 -42.27 8.14 -39.52
N ALA A 522 -42.17 9.06 -38.57
CA ALA A 522 -43.29 9.92 -38.16
C ALA A 522 -43.52 11.12 -39.11
N GLY A 523 -42.63 11.35 -40.09
CA GLY A 523 -42.72 12.50 -41.01
C GLY A 523 -42.50 13.85 -40.32
N ILE A 524 -41.88 13.86 -39.14
CA ILE A 524 -41.62 15.07 -38.37
C ILE A 524 -40.23 15.58 -38.79
N PRO A 525 -40.12 16.80 -39.35
CA PRO A 525 -38.85 17.28 -39.90
C PRO A 525 -37.80 17.48 -38.78
N LEU A 526 -36.54 17.18 -39.05
CA LEU A 526 -35.41 17.52 -38.16
C LEU A 526 -34.51 18.62 -38.76
N GLU A 527 -34.87 19.13 -39.93
CA GLU A 527 -34.12 20.14 -40.69
C GLU A 527 -34.88 21.47 -40.65
N ASN A 528 -34.23 22.49 -40.05
CA ASN A 528 -34.64 23.90 -39.97
C ASN A 528 -36.14 24.23 -40.10
N LEU A 529 -36.83 24.33 -38.96
CA LEU A 529 -37.94 25.28 -38.82
C LEU A 529 -37.35 26.69 -38.73
N ARG A 530 -37.15 27.34 -39.88
CA ARG A 530 -36.83 28.78 -39.92
C ARG A 530 -38.08 29.63 -39.76
#